data_AF-A0A4U9HND3-F1
#
_entry.id   AF-A0A4U9HND3-F1
#
_cell.length_a   1.000
_cell.length_b   1.000
_cell.length_c   1.000
_cell.angle_alpha   90.00
_cell.angle_beta   90.00
_cell.angle_gamma   90.00
#
_symmetry.space_group_name_H-M   'P 1'
#
loop_
_entity.id
_entity.type
_entity.pdbx_description
1 polymer ?
#
loop_
_entity_poly.entity_id
_entity_poly.type
_entity_poly.pdbx_seq_one_letter_code
_entity_poly.pdbx_strand_id
1 'polypeptide(L)' 'MIGGYAQLSYGFNYYGTVGSNRDEFVVVRKMNRIDWLDGEGNDDTQGSQQEKAK' A
#
# COMPACT_ATOMS: atom_id res chain seq x y z
N MET A 1 15.61 18.48 9.75
CA MET A 1 16.51 17.60 10.50
C MET A 1 17.50 18.46 11.28
N ILE A 2 17.89 18.04 12.48
CA ILE A 2 18.92 18.71 13.30
C ILE A 2 20.32 18.24 12.85
N GLY A 3 21.37 19.04 13.04
CA GLY A 3 22.74 18.73 12.63
C GLY A 3 23.78 19.54 13.41
N GLY A 4 25.01 19.04 13.55
CA GLY A 4 26.14 19.77 14.14
C GLY A 4 26.07 19.97 15.66
N TYR A 5 25.23 19.19 16.35
CA TYR A 5 25.01 19.31 17.78
C TYR A 5 25.38 18.01 18.49
N ALA A 6 26.69 17.76 18.60
CA ALA A 6 27.27 16.55 19.18
C ALA A 6 26.62 15.27 18.61
N GLN A 7 25.82 14.55 19.39
CA GLN A 7 25.12 13.33 18.99
C GLN A 7 24.07 13.52 17.89
N LEU A 8 23.58 14.74 17.67
CA LEU A 8 22.63 15.07 16.61
C LEU A 8 23.38 15.60 15.38
N SER A 9 24.37 14.84 14.91
CA SER A 9 25.15 15.15 13.72
C SER A 9 24.92 14.09 12.65
N TYR A 10 24.90 14.50 11.39
CA TYR A 10 24.77 13.58 10.27
C TYR A 10 25.97 12.62 10.19
N GLY A 11 25.68 11.36 9.89
CA GLY A 11 26.64 10.31 9.57
C GLY A 11 25.93 9.23 8.76
N PHE A 12 26.66 8.49 7.92
CA PHE A 12 26.07 7.47 7.06
C PHE A 12 25.30 6.44 7.91
N ASN A 13 23.99 6.30 7.64
CA ASN A 13 23.02 5.50 8.40
C ASN A 13 22.85 5.83 9.90
N TYR A 14 23.46 6.92 10.40
CA TYR A 14 23.43 7.26 11.82
C TYR A 14 22.33 8.27 12.16
N TYR A 15 22.12 9.26 11.29
CA TYR A 15 21.14 10.30 11.54
C TYR A 15 20.56 10.82 10.22
N GLY A 16 19.26 11.03 10.18
CA GLY A 16 18.53 11.43 8.98
C GLY A 16 17.02 11.24 9.15
N THR A 17 16.24 11.66 8.16
CA THR A 17 14.81 11.30 8.12
C THR A 17 14.65 9.81 7.91
N VAL A 18 13.56 9.26 8.43
CA VAL A 18 13.15 7.88 8.25
C VAL A 18 11.89 7.82 7.39
N GLY A 19 11.69 6.69 6.69
CA GLY A 19 10.46 6.41 5.95
C GLY A 19 9.38 5.81 6.86
N SER A 20 8.89 6.56 7.84
CA SER A 20 7.79 6.11 8.71
C SER A 20 6.54 5.82 7.90
N ASN A 21 5.89 4.68 8.15
CA ASN A 21 4.75 4.20 7.34
C ASN A 21 3.51 3.75 8.14
N ARG A 22 3.53 3.84 9.48
CA ARG A 22 2.47 3.26 10.34
C ARG A 22 1.26 4.17 10.51
N ASP A 23 1.40 5.44 10.16
CA ASP A 23 0.35 6.45 10.30
C ASP A 23 -0.54 6.55 9.04
N GLU A 24 -0.36 5.65 8.07
CA GLU A 24 -1.14 5.61 6.83
C GLU A 24 -2.56 5.08 7.08
N PHE A 25 -3.55 5.74 6.46
CA PHE A 25 -4.94 5.31 6.48
C PHE A 25 -5.39 4.84 5.09
N VAL A 26 -6.03 3.67 5.03
CA VAL A 26 -6.50 3.06 3.78
C VAL A 26 -7.98 2.72 3.84
N VAL A 27 -8.63 2.70 2.68
CA VAL A 27 -10.02 2.24 2.53
C VAL A 27 -10.03 0.77 2.11
N VAL A 28 -10.79 -0.05 2.84
CA VAL A 28 -10.95 -1.48 2.54
C VAL A 28 -12.34 -1.74 1.95
N ARG A 29 -12.41 -2.44 0.83
CA ARG A 29 -13.67 -2.89 0.21
C ARG A 29 -13.52 -4.29 -0.40
N LYS A 30 -14.63 -5.03 -0.48
CA LYS A 30 -14.69 -6.31 -1.22
C LYS A 30 -14.49 -6.07 -2.72
N MET A 31 -13.69 -6.92 -3.37
CA MET A 31 -13.53 -6.91 -4.82
C MET A 31 -14.75 -7.54 -5.51
N ASN A 32 -15.17 -6.98 -6.64
CA ASN A 32 -16.28 -7.52 -7.44
C ASN A 32 -15.76 -8.48 -8.51
N ARG A 33 -14.75 -8.05 -9.28
CA ARG A 33 -14.09 -8.80 -10.35
C ARG A 33 -12.59 -8.92 -10.06
N ILE A 34 -12.01 -10.04 -10.45
CA ILE A 34 -10.58 -10.34 -10.35
C ILE A 34 -10.11 -10.61 -11.77
N ASP A 35 -9.53 -9.58 -12.39
CA ASP A 35 -8.92 -9.66 -13.70
C ASP A 35 -7.43 -9.90 -13.53
N TRP A 36 -6.92 -11.02 -14.03
CA TRP A 36 -5.50 -11.39 -13.89
C TRP A 36 -4.62 -10.73 -14.95
N LEU A 37 -5.21 -10.25 -16.05
CA LEU A 37 -4.55 -9.50 -17.13
C LEU A 37 -3.39 -10.26 -17.81
N ASP A 38 -3.40 -11.59 -17.73
CA ASP A 38 -2.40 -12.49 -18.32
C ASP A 38 -2.82 -13.05 -19.70
N GLY A 39 -4.08 -12.87 -20.09
CA GLY A 39 -4.62 -13.36 -21.36
C GLY A 39 -4.99 -14.84 -21.35
N GLU A 40 -4.97 -15.51 -20.19
CA GLU A 40 -5.29 -16.94 -20.07
C GLU A 40 -6.80 -17.23 -20.05
N GLY A 41 -7.63 -16.19 -19.93
CA GLY A 41 -9.09 -16.30 -19.92
C GLY A 41 -9.66 -16.92 -18.64
N ASN A 42 -8.90 -16.91 -17.54
CA ASN A 42 -9.25 -17.49 -16.26
C ASN A 42 -9.55 -16.43 -15.18
N ASP A 43 -10.36 -15.43 -15.52
CA ASP A 43 -10.76 -14.35 -14.61
C ASP A 43 -11.93 -14.76 -13.68
N ASP A 44 -11.99 -14.19 -12.47
CA ASP A 44 -12.97 -14.56 -11.44
C ASP A 44 -13.94 -13.42 -11.05
N THR A 45 -15.11 -13.79 -10.50
CA THR A 45 -16.08 -12.82 -9.93
C THR A 45 -16.52 -13.24 -8.53
N GLN A 46 -16.38 -12.32 -7.55
CA GLN A 46 -16.72 -12.56 -6.13
C GLN A 46 -17.95 -11.77 -5.64
N GLY A 47 -18.51 -10.87 -6.46
CA GLY A 47 -19.72 -10.10 -6.16
C GLY A 47 -20.91 -10.97 -5.74
N SER A 48 -21.84 -10.41 -4.95
CA SER A 48 -23.05 -11.14 -4.57
C SER A 48 -23.94 -11.38 -5.80
N GLN A 49 -24.72 -12.47 -5.80
CA GLN A 49 -25.58 -12.82 -6.96
C GLN A 49 -26.60 -11.71 -7.33
N GLN A 50 -26.91 -10.81 -6.40
CA GLN A 50 -27.79 -9.65 -6.63
C GLN A 50 -27.17 -8.59 -7.57
N GLU A 51 -25.84 -8.53 -7.68
CA GLU A 51 -25.14 -7.57 -8.54
C GLU A 51 -25.00 -8.06 -9.99
N LYS A 52 -25.14 -9.38 -10.24
CA LYS A 52 -25.17 -9.96 -11.59
C LYS A 52 -26.52 -9.79 -12.31
N ALA A 53 -27.59 -9.48 -11.56
CA ALA A 53 -28.96 -9.42 -12.06
C ALA A 53 -29.47 -7.98 -12.31
N LYS A 54 -28.61 -6.98 -12.19
CA LYS A 54 -28.91 -5.56 -12.40
C LYS A 54 -28.07 -5.03 -13.56
#